data_AF-A0A3A9SDL6-F1
#
_entry.id   AF-A0A3A9SDL6-F1
#
_cell.length_a   1.000
_cell.length_b   1.000
_cell.length_c   1.000
_cell.angle_alpha   90.00
_cell.angle_beta   90.00
_cell.angle_gamma   90.00
#
_symmetry.space_group_name_H-M   'P 1'
#
loop_
_entity.id
_entity.type
_entity.pdbx_description
1 polymer ?
#
loop_
_entity_poly.entity_id
_entity_poly.type
_entity_poly.pdbx_seq_one_letter_code
_entity_poly.pdbx_strand_id
1 'polypeptide(L)'
;MKTKFLPLALAAFMALAMFGNTTYASENRKEKDSPNMETYYIGGLKKGNLMMWDITSQCSNTFSVTIKDDDQTYVEINKNNYVKELNLLSHEAAIYEGGSNLRIEVVFDNENVQIKTSNASGSIRNEKGKSIGCIYNYSLEDGNDRDYNDAVISLTSWKKNG
;
A
#
# COMPACT_ATOMS: atom_id res chain seq x y z
N MET A 1 36.41 -46.51 -2.62
CA MET A 1 36.01 -47.83 -2.08
C MET A 1 34.87 -47.60 -1.10
N LYS A 2 33.67 -48.11 -1.39
CA LYS A 2 33.11 -49.33 -0.75
C LYS A 2 33.08 -49.20 0.78
N THR A 3 32.00 -48.67 1.35
CA THR A 3 30.82 -49.41 1.87
C THR A 3 31.03 -50.11 3.21
N LYS A 4 30.14 -49.73 4.14
CA LYS A 4 29.32 -50.57 5.04
C LYS A 4 29.75 -50.76 6.51
N PHE A 5 28.88 -50.17 7.34
CA PHE A 5 28.11 -50.73 8.47
C PHE A 5 28.77 -51.10 9.82
N LEU A 6 28.04 -50.63 10.85
CA LEU A 6 28.17 -50.72 12.32
C LEU A 6 28.30 -52.17 12.88
N PRO A 7 28.59 -52.28 14.19
CA PRO A 7 27.50 -52.68 15.07
C PRO A 7 27.33 -51.83 16.35
N LEU A 8 26.05 -51.72 16.75
CA LEU A 8 25.54 -51.38 18.07
C LEU A 8 26.21 -52.22 19.18
N ALA A 9 26.50 -51.59 20.31
CA ALA A 9 26.43 -52.28 21.61
C ALA A 9 25.82 -51.35 22.66
N LEU A 10 24.85 -51.94 23.34
CA LEU A 10 23.86 -51.39 24.23
C LEU A 10 24.42 -51.30 25.66
N ALA A 11 24.27 -50.16 26.34
CA ALA A 11 24.33 -50.11 27.79
C ALA A 11 23.25 -49.14 28.29
N ALA A 12 22.19 -49.74 28.82
CA ALA A 12 21.09 -49.06 29.48
C ALA A 12 21.53 -48.54 30.85
N PHE A 13 21.11 -47.33 31.20
CA PHE A 13 20.82 -47.00 32.59
C PHE A 13 19.55 -46.16 32.63
N MET A 14 18.49 -46.75 33.19
CA MET A 14 17.29 -46.04 33.61
C MET A 14 17.63 -45.15 34.80
N ALA A 15 17.29 -43.88 34.71
CA ALA A 15 16.92 -43.08 35.87
C ALA A 15 15.62 -42.35 35.54
N LEU A 16 14.51 -42.94 35.98
CA LEU A 16 13.20 -42.31 36.01
C LEU A 16 13.15 -41.46 37.28
N ALA A 17 13.23 -40.14 37.14
CA ALA A 17 12.79 -39.19 38.16
C ALA A 17 11.82 -38.23 37.48
N MET A 18 10.66 -38.09 38.08
CA MET A 18 9.46 -37.55 37.48
C MET A 18 9.33 -36.03 37.67
N PHE A 19 8.52 -35.44 36.78
CA PHE A 19 7.74 -34.21 36.90
C PHE A 19 8.50 -32.87 37.00
N GLY A 20 8.67 -32.26 35.83
CA GLY A 20 8.73 -30.81 35.63
C GLY A 20 7.91 -30.47 34.39
N ASN A 21 6.63 -30.15 34.60
CA ASN A 21 5.70 -29.76 33.56
C ASN A 21 6.05 -28.34 33.08
N THR A 22 6.74 -28.21 31.95
CA THR A 22 6.74 -26.97 31.17
C THR A 22 6.43 -27.31 29.72
N THR A 23 5.13 -27.29 29.43
CA THR A 23 4.62 -26.89 28.12
C THR A 23 5.38 -25.65 27.67
N TYR A 24 6.32 -25.81 26.74
CA TYR A 24 6.69 -24.70 25.87
C TYR A 24 5.46 -24.39 25.03
N ALA A 25 4.66 -23.46 25.51
CA ALA A 25 3.70 -22.76 24.69
C ALA A 25 4.50 -22.20 23.51
N SER A 26 4.27 -22.74 22.31
CA SER A 26 4.60 -22.01 21.10
C SER A 26 3.82 -20.71 21.18
N GLU A 27 4.52 -19.61 21.48
CA GLU A 27 3.97 -18.28 21.34
C GLU A 27 3.45 -18.19 19.90
N ASN A 28 2.12 -18.14 19.78
CA ASN A 28 1.47 -17.64 18.59
C ASN A 28 1.96 -16.19 18.44
N ARG A 29 3.10 -16.00 17.76
CA ARG A 29 3.37 -14.73 17.11
C ARG A 29 2.21 -14.56 16.15
N LYS A 30 1.28 -13.70 16.52
CA LYS A 30 0.34 -13.14 15.55
C LYS A 30 1.20 -12.70 14.39
N GLU A 31 1.01 -13.37 13.25
CA GLU A 31 1.42 -12.85 11.96
C GLU A 31 0.99 -11.38 11.98
N LYS A 32 1.93 -10.45 11.79
CA LYS A 32 1.64 -9.03 11.80
C LYS A 32 0.56 -8.84 10.75
N ASP A 33 -0.67 -8.54 11.19
CA ASP A 33 -1.80 -8.34 10.31
C ASP A 33 -1.34 -7.38 9.21
N SER A 34 -1.57 -7.78 7.95
CA SER A 34 -1.18 -6.97 6.79
C SER A 34 -1.62 -5.53 7.03
N PRO A 35 -0.77 -4.51 6.74
CA PRO A 35 -1.16 -3.13 6.95
C PRO A 35 -2.50 -2.88 6.26
N ASN A 36 -3.38 -2.13 6.91
CA ASN A 36 -4.67 -1.76 6.35
C ASN A 36 -4.46 -0.82 5.16
N MET A 37 -4.30 -1.43 3.99
CA MET A 37 -3.73 -0.83 2.80
C MET A 37 -4.64 -1.10 1.61
N GLU A 38 -4.89 -0.04 0.84
CA GLU A 38 -5.45 -0.14 -0.50
C GLU A 38 -4.39 0.21 -1.54
N THR A 39 -4.42 -0.51 -2.66
CA THR A 39 -3.49 -0.29 -3.78
C THR A 39 -4.25 -0.06 -5.08
N TYR A 40 -3.98 1.07 -5.73
CA TYR A 40 -4.59 1.45 -6.99
C TYR A 40 -3.56 1.50 -8.10
N TYR A 41 -3.60 0.53 -9.02
CA TYR A 41 -2.72 0.51 -10.18
C TYR A 41 -3.17 1.51 -11.24
N ILE A 42 -2.20 2.30 -11.73
CA ILE A 42 -2.43 3.38 -12.68
C ILE A 42 -1.92 2.96 -14.06
N GLY A 43 -2.81 3.01 -15.04
CA GLY A 43 -2.52 2.61 -16.42
C GLY A 43 -2.51 3.78 -17.40
N GLY A 44 -2.07 3.53 -18.64
CA GLY A 44 -2.18 4.52 -19.72
C GLY A 44 -1.18 5.67 -19.69
N LEU A 45 -0.31 5.74 -18.67
CA LEU A 45 0.81 6.67 -18.64
C LEU A 45 1.99 6.11 -19.45
N LYS A 46 2.74 7.02 -20.05
CA LYS A 46 3.95 6.70 -20.82
C LYS A 46 5.12 7.45 -20.21
N LYS A 47 6.32 6.84 -20.28
CA LYS A 47 7.56 7.51 -19.91
C LYS A 47 7.64 8.90 -20.53
N GLY A 48 8.00 9.90 -19.73
CA GLY A 48 8.10 11.30 -20.13
C GLY A 48 6.79 12.09 -20.04
N ASN A 49 5.66 11.45 -19.68
CA ASN A 49 4.46 12.20 -19.32
C ASN A 49 4.68 12.96 -18.01
N LEU A 50 4.07 14.15 -17.90
CA LEU A 50 3.89 14.80 -16.60
C LEU A 50 2.80 14.04 -15.84
N MET A 51 3.01 13.84 -14.55
CA MET A 51 2.01 13.40 -13.57
C MET A 51 1.87 14.53 -12.56
N MET A 52 0.65 14.97 -12.33
CA MET A 52 0.31 15.97 -11.32
C MET A 52 -0.73 15.34 -10.38
N TRP A 53 -0.62 15.61 -9.09
CA TRP A 53 -1.55 15.08 -8.11
C TRP A 53 -1.97 16.12 -7.08
N ASP A 54 -3.17 15.91 -6.58
CA ASP A 54 -3.72 16.53 -5.38
C ASP A 54 -4.03 15.41 -4.38
N ILE A 55 -3.61 15.59 -3.12
CA ILE A 55 -3.95 14.71 -2.01
C ILE A 55 -4.55 15.56 -0.92
N THR A 56 -5.80 15.31 -0.56
CA THR A 56 -6.51 15.99 0.53
C THR A 56 -7.05 14.99 1.54
N SER A 57 -7.37 15.48 2.73
CA SER A 57 -8.01 14.71 3.79
C SER A 57 -9.08 15.51 4.50
N GLN A 58 -10.10 14.81 5.00
CA GLN A 58 -11.11 15.38 5.88
C GLN A 58 -11.54 14.37 6.98
N CYS A 59 -10.58 13.70 7.62
CA CYS A 59 -10.85 12.71 8.67
C CYS A 59 -9.95 12.86 9.89
N SER A 60 -10.31 12.23 11.02
CA SER A 60 -9.41 12.15 12.17
C SER A 60 -8.33 11.08 12.05
N ASN A 61 -8.54 10.00 11.30
CA ASN A 61 -7.54 8.95 11.23
C ASN A 61 -6.26 9.47 10.57
N THR A 62 -5.14 8.85 10.96
CA THR A 62 -3.85 9.09 10.34
C THR A 62 -3.62 8.05 9.25
N PHE A 63 -2.97 8.47 8.19
CA PHE A 63 -2.67 7.62 7.04
C PHE A 63 -1.48 8.14 6.25
N SER A 64 -0.95 7.28 5.40
CA SER A 64 0.05 7.63 4.39
C SER A 64 -0.47 7.37 2.98
N VAL A 65 0.01 8.17 2.03
CA VAL A 65 -0.22 7.99 0.59
C VAL A 65 1.13 7.96 -0.09
N THR A 66 1.39 6.91 -0.86
CA THR A 66 2.60 6.77 -1.66
C THR A 66 2.23 6.63 -3.14
N ILE A 67 2.86 7.43 -4.01
CA ILE A 67 2.80 7.23 -5.46
C ILE A 67 4.16 6.70 -5.90
N LYS A 68 4.19 5.50 -6.47
CA LYS A 68 5.44 4.80 -6.82
C LYS A 68 5.23 3.84 -7.98
N ASP A 69 6.31 3.48 -8.64
CA ASP A 69 6.41 2.29 -9.47
C ASP A 69 7.42 1.31 -8.84
N ASP A 70 7.81 0.27 -9.55
CA ASP A 70 8.78 -0.71 -9.04
C ASP A 70 10.22 -0.17 -8.98
N ASP A 71 10.51 0.92 -9.68
CA ASP A 71 11.86 1.49 -9.79
C ASP A 71 12.04 2.73 -8.91
N GLN A 72 10.98 3.50 -8.64
CA GLN A 72 11.06 4.71 -7.82
C GLN A 72 9.76 5.11 -7.11
N THR A 73 9.93 5.84 -6.01
CA THR A 73 8.86 6.57 -5.32
C THR A 73 8.83 8.02 -5.82
N TYR A 74 7.67 8.46 -6.32
CA TYR A 74 7.43 9.83 -6.79
C TYR A 74 7.08 10.76 -5.64
N VAL A 75 6.27 10.27 -4.69
CA VAL A 75 5.88 11.01 -3.49
C VAL A 75 5.50 10.05 -2.38
N GLU A 76 5.78 10.43 -1.14
CA GLU A 76 5.29 9.81 0.09
C GLU A 76 4.79 10.92 1.01
N ILE A 77 3.50 10.90 1.34
CA ILE A 77 2.82 11.91 2.13
C ILE A 77 2.20 11.26 3.36
N ASN A 78 2.31 11.92 4.51
CA ASN A 78 1.80 11.41 5.78
C ASN A 78 0.85 12.43 6.41
N LYS A 79 -0.39 12.02 6.71
CA LYS A 79 -1.32 12.76 7.56
C LYS A 79 -1.09 12.32 9.01
N ASN A 80 -0.28 13.08 9.74
CA ASN A 80 0.13 12.76 11.12
C ASN A 80 -0.66 13.54 12.20
N ASN A 81 -1.84 14.03 11.85
CA ASN A 81 -2.68 14.83 12.75
C ASN A 81 -4.14 14.35 12.70
N TYR A 82 -4.94 14.80 13.67
CA TYR A 82 -6.36 14.43 13.80
C TYR A 82 -7.32 15.55 13.34
N VAL A 83 -6.84 16.49 12.51
CA VAL A 83 -7.64 17.60 11.95
C VAL A 83 -8.72 17.03 11.05
N LYS A 84 -9.98 17.42 11.28
CA LYS A 84 -11.17 16.92 10.56
C LYS A 84 -11.69 17.90 9.51
N GLU A 85 -11.18 19.11 9.50
CA GLU A 85 -11.41 20.09 8.45
C GLU A 85 -10.66 19.71 7.17
N LEU A 86 -11.10 20.24 6.03
CA LEU A 86 -10.42 20.02 4.75
C LEU A 86 -8.95 20.44 4.85
N ASN A 87 -8.06 19.50 4.57
CA ASN A 87 -6.63 19.69 4.62
C ASN A 87 -6.00 19.25 3.28
N LEU A 88 -5.28 20.16 2.63
CA LEU A 88 -4.48 19.85 1.44
C LEU A 88 -3.12 19.33 1.89
N LEU A 89 -2.86 18.05 1.66
CA LEU A 89 -1.63 17.37 2.07
C LEU A 89 -0.53 17.50 1.00
N SER A 90 -0.89 17.51 -0.28
CA SER A 90 0.05 17.69 -1.38
C SER A 90 -0.63 18.24 -2.63
N HIS A 91 0.07 19.12 -3.34
CA HIS A 91 -0.24 19.58 -4.70
C HIS A 91 1.09 19.67 -5.46
N GLU A 92 1.48 18.59 -6.11
CA GLU A 92 2.81 18.44 -6.71
C GLU A 92 2.75 17.71 -8.05
N ALA A 93 3.90 17.66 -8.72
CA ALA A 93 4.03 16.98 -10.00
C ALA A 93 5.42 16.38 -10.21
N ALA A 94 5.50 15.32 -11.00
CA ALA A 94 6.73 14.68 -11.42
C ALA A 94 6.63 14.17 -12.88
N ILE A 95 7.79 13.91 -13.50
CA ILE A 95 7.84 13.21 -14.78
C ILE A 95 7.82 11.70 -14.50
N TYR A 96 6.95 10.97 -15.18
CA TYR A 96 6.91 9.51 -15.09
C TYR A 96 8.10 8.91 -15.82
N GLU A 97 8.94 8.14 -15.12
CA GLU A 97 10.17 7.57 -15.69
C GLU A 97 9.97 6.22 -16.39
N GLY A 98 8.75 5.66 -16.30
CA GLY A 98 8.36 4.47 -17.04
C GLY A 98 8.57 3.13 -16.32
N GLY A 99 8.72 3.13 -14.99
CA GLY A 99 8.86 1.89 -14.22
C GLY A 99 7.56 1.07 -14.19
N SER A 100 7.68 -0.24 -13.99
CA SER A 100 6.50 -1.14 -13.99
C SER A 100 5.62 -0.93 -12.76
N ASN A 101 4.33 -1.29 -12.88
CA ASN A 101 3.39 -1.28 -11.75
C ASN A 101 3.26 0.09 -11.05
N LEU A 102 3.18 1.18 -11.82
CA LEU A 102 2.82 2.49 -11.28
C LEU A 102 1.50 2.38 -10.48
N ARG A 103 1.53 2.83 -9.23
CA ARG A 103 0.44 2.65 -8.28
C ARG A 103 0.40 3.75 -7.22
N ILE A 104 -0.76 3.86 -6.62
CA ILE A 104 -1.02 4.64 -5.41
C ILE A 104 -1.28 3.64 -4.29
N GLU A 105 -0.49 3.68 -3.23
CA GLU A 105 -0.70 2.89 -2.01
C GLU A 105 -1.21 3.84 -0.92
N VAL A 106 -2.33 3.52 -0.30
CA VAL A 106 -2.88 4.27 0.85
C VAL A 106 -2.91 3.33 2.05
N VAL A 107 -2.31 3.76 3.17
CA VAL A 107 -2.24 2.95 4.39
C VAL A 107 -2.79 3.75 5.55
N PHE A 108 -3.87 3.27 6.16
CA PHE A 108 -4.37 3.81 7.42
C PHE A 108 -3.63 3.18 8.60
N ASP A 109 -3.21 3.99 9.56
CA ASP A 109 -2.44 3.50 10.72
C ASP A 109 -3.30 2.63 11.66
N ASN A 110 -4.61 2.85 11.67
CA ASN A 110 -5.56 2.03 12.40
C ASN A 110 -5.92 0.78 11.58
N GLU A 111 -5.45 -0.37 12.04
CA GLU A 111 -5.71 -1.68 11.42
C GLU A 111 -7.20 -2.07 11.37
N ASN A 112 -8.04 -1.46 12.22
CA ASN A 112 -9.48 -1.76 12.29
C ASN A 112 -10.33 -0.89 11.35
N VAL A 113 -9.73 0.08 10.67
CA VAL A 113 -10.44 0.89 9.67
C VAL A 113 -10.83 -0.02 8.50
N GLN A 114 -12.07 0.08 8.02
CA GLN A 114 -12.45 -0.58 6.78
C GLN A 114 -12.43 0.45 5.66
N ILE A 115 -11.44 0.37 4.77
CA ILE A 115 -11.34 1.29 3.64
C ILE A 115 -12.42 0.95 2.60
N LYS A 116 -13.22 1.93 2.23
CA LYS A 116 -14.17 1.86 1.11
C LYS A 116 -13.81 2.93 0.11
N THR A 117 -13.90 2.62 -1.18
CA THR A 117 -13.43 3.53 -2.22
C THR A 117 -14.51 3.79 -3.25
N SER A 118 -14.72 5.07 -3.53
CA SER A 118 -15.39 5.56 -4.73
C SER A 118 -14.34 6.10 -5.69
N ASN A 119 -14.46 5.80 -6.99
CA ASN A 119 -13.45 6.20 -7.95
C ASN A 119 -14.03 6.63 -9.29
N ALA A 120 -13.31 7.52 -9.96
CA ALA A 120 -13.57 7.93 -11.33
C ALA A 120 -12.26 7.97 -12.12
N SER A 121 -12.24 7.41 -13.33
CA SER A 121 -11.06 7.45 -14.19
C SER A 121 -11.43 7.61 -15.65
N GLY A 122 -10.50 8.15 -16.46
CA GLY A 122 -10.75 8.37 -17.86
C GLY A 122 -9.54 8.84 -18.65
N SER A 123 -9.68 8.85 -19.97
CA SER A 123 -8.71 9.47 -20.88
C SER A 123 -9.06 10.93 -21.11
N ILE A 124 -8.04 11.79 -21.09
CA ILE A 124 -8.14 13.16 -21.58
C ILE A 124 -7.99 13.11 -23.09
N ARG A 125 -8.96 13.67 -23.83
CA ARG A 125 -8.97 13.64 -25.30
C ARG A 125 -8.90 15.03 -25.87
N ASN A 126 -8.23 15.16 -27.01
CA ASN A 126 -8.24 16.40 -27.79
C ASN A 126 -9.48 16.48 -28.71
N GLU A 127 -9.58 17.55 -29.49
CA GLU A 127 -10.68 17.84 -30.43
C GLU A 127 -10.86 16.77 -31.52
N LYS A 128 -9.85 15.93 -31.76
CA LYS A 128 -9.86 14.81 -32.71
C LYS A 128 -10.18 13.47 -32.03
N GLY A 129 -10.54 13.49 -30.75
CA GLY A 129 -10.81 12.29 -29.95
C GLY A 129 -9.56 11.48 -29.58
N LYS A 130 -8.35 11.96 -29.88
CA LYS A 130 -7.09 11.29 -29.53
C LYS A 130 -6.80 11.46 -28.05
N SER A 131 -6.47 10.37 -27.36
CA SER A 131 -6.01 10.43 -25.97
C SER A 131 -4.68 11.17 -25.87
N ILE A 132 -4.64 12.20 -25.04
CA ILE A 132 -3.47 13.03 -24.74
C ILE A 132 -3.03 12.91 -23.28
N GLY A 133 -3.80 12.17 -22.48
CA GLY A 133 -3.59 12.04 -21.05
C GLY A 133 -4.62 11.15 -20.37
N CYS A 134 -4.59 11.12 -19.05
CA CYS A 134 -5.52 10.39 -18.21
C CYS A 134 -5.79 11.15 -16.91
N ILE A 135 -6.91 10.80 -16.29
CA ILE A 135 -7.32 11.28 -14.98
C ILE A 135 -7.75 10.09 -14.13
N TYR A 136 -7.39 10.13 -12.86
CA TYR A 136 -7.77 9.20 -11.82
C TYR A 136 -8.19 10.00 -10.59
N ASN A 137 -9.33 9.67 -10.01
CA ASN A 137 -9.80 10.21 -8.75
C ASN A 137 -10.21 9.04 -7.87
N TYR A 138 -9.70 9.04 -6.63
CA TYR A 138 -10.04 8.10 -5.59
C TYR A 138 -10.52 8.89 -4.37
N SER A 139 -11.70 8.54 -3.89
CA SER A 139 -12.36 9.12 -2.72
C SER A 139 -12.57 7.98 -1.73
N LEU A 140 -11.83 8.02 -0.63
CA LEU A 140 -11.78 6.95 0.36
C LEU A 140 -12.63 7.32 1.57
N GLU A 141 -13.23 6.30 2.16
CA GLU A 141 -14.00 6.31 3.39
C GLU A 141 -13.33 5.35 4.39
N ASP A 142 -13.09 5.82 5.60
CA ASP A 142 -12.43 5.13 6.70
C ASP A 142 -13.41 4.66 7.80
N GLY A 143 -14.69 5.02 7.65
CA GLY A 143 -15.75 4.81 8.62
C GLY A 143 -17.07 4.30 8.03
N ASN A 144 -18.18 4.82 8.56
CA ASN A 144 -19.53 4.38 8.23
C ASN A 144 -20.50 5.51 7.85
N ASP A 145 -20.05 6.76 7.88
CA ASP A 145 -20.83 7.93 7.50
C ASP A 145 -20.92 8.11 5.98
N ARG A 146 -20.07 7.43 5.20
CA ARG A 146 -20.18 7.28 3.74
C ARG A 146 -20.11 8.61 3.00
N ASP A 147 -19.27 9.52 3.46
CA ASP A 147 -19.05 10.80 2.81
C ASP A 147 -17.87 10.77 1.82
N TYR A 148 -17.01 9.75 1.91
CA TYR A 148 -15.88 9.49 1.01
C TYR A 148 -14.91 10.68 0.86
N ASN A 149 -14.74 11.48 1.90
CA ASN A 149 -13.81 12.62 1.90
C ASN A 149 -12.59 12.42 2.81
N ASP A 150 -12.47 11.26 3.46
CA ASP A 150 -11.42 11.01 4.46
C ASP A 150 -10.02 11.11 3.87
N ALA A 151 -9.83 10.50 2.68
CA ALA A 151 -8.68 10.72 1.83
C ALA A 151 -9.14 10.84 0.36
N VAL A 152 -8.82 11.96 -0.29
CA VAL A 152 -9.12 12.17 -1.71
C VAL A 152 -7.81 12.34 -2.46
N ILE A 153 -7.62 11.51 -3.48
CA ILE A 153 -6.43 11.51 -4.33
C ILE A 153 -6.88 11.72 -5.77
N SER A 154 -6.46 12.85 -6.35
CA SER A 154 -6.61 13.14 -7.76
C SER A 154 -5.26 13.04 -8.44
N LEU A 155 -5.16 12.30 -9.54
CA LEU A 155 -3.97 12.21 -10.38
C LEU A 155 -4.37 12.51 -11.82
N THR A 156 -3.67 13.46 -12.41
CA THR A 156 -3.83 13.84 -13.81
C THR A 156 -2.49 13.72 -14.52
N SER A 157 -2.48 13.11 -15.71
CA SER A 157 -1.26 12.98 -16.49
C SER A 157 -1.51 13.31 -17.95
N TRP A 158 -0.53 13.97 -18.59
CA TRP A 158 -0.53 14.22 -20.03
C TRP A 158 0.89 14.24 -20.57
N LYS A 159 1.00 14.11 -21.89
CA LYS A 159 2.29 14.26 -22.55
C LYS A 159 2.81 15.69 -22.35
N LYS A 160 4.03 15.84 -21.83
CA LYS A 160 4.74 17.12 -21.80
C LYS A 160 5.06 17.54 -23.24
N ASN A 161 4.14 18.27 -23.87
CA ASN A 161 4.34 18.89 -25.17
C ASN A 161 4.05 20.39 -24.97
N GLY A 162 5.13 21.14 -24.74
CA GLY A 162 5.17 22.59 -24.53
C GLY A 162 6.62 23.01 -24.47
#